data_AF-A0A1N6GJN9-F1
#
_entry.id   AF-A0A1N6GJN9-F1
#
_cell.length_a   1.000
_cell.length_b   1.000
_cell.length_c   1.000
_cell.angle_alpha   90.00
_cell.angle_beta   90.00
_cell.angle_gamma   90.00
#
_symmetry.space_group_name_H-M   'P 1'
#
loop_
_entity.id
_entity.type
_entity.pdbx_description
1 polymer ?
#
loop_
_entity_poly.entity_id
_entity_poly.type
_entity_poly.pdbx_seq_one_letter_code
_entity_poly.pdbx_strand_id
1 'polypeptide(L)'
;MKSKFFQIFLITLFALQSCKKETEQENLSKTEVRKPKDSVKSIIVEESKKELQYSIEVEKIDSLEYLHFAVKNNINKKKITKITDFNQAKKLLKGIIEFDENPDYDNHPLVKKIHFRNGKEYGNTNEYDYYSFIAYYPEEDILLCEGGHTTDISFNLKNGKETEETGNPDYINFSPSGKFRLNGHFGGQECSSYFIQKKIDDDYVKTIQLDDEFEKLTKVWLCIVGESFWADDNTLFLTESSEFGKAKKYFKVKIIEK
;
A
#
# COMPACT_ATOMS: atom_id res chain seq x y z
N MET A 1 -35.17 8.83 -49.31
CA MET A 1 -35.58 8.34 -47.97
C MET A 1 -35.56 9.52 -47.02
N LYS A 2 -36.68 9.77 -46.33
CA LYS A 2 -36.92 10.98 -45.53
C LYS A 2 -36.20 10.87 -44.17
N SER A 3 -35.45 11.93 -43.86
CA SER A 3 -34.89 12.24 -42.53
C SER A 3 -36.01 12.51 -41.52
N LYS A 4 -35.86 12.00 -40.30
CA LYS A 4 -36.66 12.42 -39.14
C LYS A 4 -35.73 12.90 -38.03
N PHE A 5 -35.62 14.23 -37.96
CA PHE A 5 -35.31 14.98 -36.75
C PHE A 5 -36.37 14.70 -35.69
N PHE A 6 -35.96 14.53 -34.43
CA PHE A 6 -36.86 14.64 -33.29
C PHE A 6 -36.28 15.64 -32.28
N GLN A 7 -36.98 16.76 -32.14
CA GLN A 7 -36.77 17.78 -31.12
C GLN A 7 -37.54 17.41 -29.85
N ILE A 8 -36.82 17.50 -28.73
CA ILE A 8 -37.17 18.09 -27.42
C ILE A 8 -38.67 18.33 -27.14
N PHE A 9 -39.14 17.79 -26.00
CA PHE A 9 -40.21 18.42 -25.22
C PHE A 9 -39.82 18.44 -23.74
N LEU A 10 -39.91 19.64 -23.16
CA LEU A 10 -39.56 19.99 -21.79
C LEU A 10 -40.84 20.53 -21.15
N ILE A 11 -41.35 19.89 -20.10
CA ILE A 11 -42.37 20.48 -19.23
C ILE A 11 -42.00 20.18 -17.78
N THR A 12 -41.62 21.24 -17.09
CA THR A 12 -41.55 21.39 -15.64
C THR A 12 -42.96 21.59 -15.08
N LEU A 13 -43.28 21.00 -13.92
CA LEU A 13 -44.29 21.55 -13.02
C LEU A 13 -43.86 21.38 -11.56
N PHE A 14 -43.68 22.53 -10.92
CA PHE A 14 -43.58 22.76 -9.48
C PHE A 14 -44.89 22.39 -8.78
N ALA A 15 -44.82 21.87 -7.54
CA ALA A 15 -45.37 22.52 -6.34
C ALA A 15 -45.35 21.61 -5.10
N LEU A 16 -44.62 22.06 -4.08
CA LEU A 16 -45.03 22.22 -2.68
C LEU A 16 -45.86 21.11 -2.01
N GLN A 17 -45.26 20.46 -1.00
CA GLN A 17 -45.88 20.41 0.33
C GLN A 17 -44.83 20.33 1.45
N SER A 18 -44.94 21.29 2.36
CA SER A 18 -44.19 21.46 3.61
C SER A 18 -45.17 21.24 4.77
N CYS A 19 -44.61 20.97 5.96
CA CYS A 19 -45.24 20.75 7.29
C CYS A 19 -45.70 19.30 7.54
N LYS A 20 -45.40 18.62 8.65
CA LYS A 20 -45.17 19.10 10.04
C LYS A 20 -44.40 18.07 10.86
N LYS A 21 -43.76 18.57 11.93
CA LYS A 21 -42.91 17.93 12.93
C LYS A 21 -43.76 17.50 14.13
N GLU A 22 -43.51 16.33 14.70
CA GLU A 22 -43.85 16.02 16.10
C GLU A 22 -42.65 15.40 16.81
N THR A 23 -42.42 15.87 18.03
CA THR A 23 -41.33 15.53 18.93
C THR A 23 -42.00 15.02 20.20
N GLU A 24 -41.57 13.89 20.73
CA GLU A 24 -41.91 13.51 22.10
C GLU A 24 -40.67 12.92 22.78
N GLN A 25 -40.20 13.62 23.81
CA GLN A 25 -39.24 13.15 24.79
C GLN A 25 -40.02 12.51 25.93
N GLU A 26 -39.61 11.34 26.40
CA GLU A 26 -39.84 10.92 27.77
C GLU A 26 -38.51 10.45 28.41
N ASN A 27 -38.10 11.19 29.43
CA ASN A 27 -37.09 10.80 30.41
C ASN A 27 -37.80 10.08 31.55
N LEU A 28 -37.26 8.97 32.05
CA LEU A 28 -37.36 8.60 33.46
C LEU A 28 -36.20 7.69 33.89
N SER A 29 -35.66 8.01 35.07
CA SER A 29 -34.34 7.65 35.56
C SER A 29 -34.33 6.50 36.57
N LYS A 30 -33.22 5.74 36.54
CA LYS A 30 -32.46 5.11 37.65
C LYS A 30 -33.10 4.00 38.50
N THR A 31 -32.41 2.85 38.53
CA THR A 31 -32.06 2.16 39.78
C THR A 31 -30.69 1.48 39.64
N GLU A 32 -29.80 1.74 40.61
CA GLU A 32 -28.47 1.13 40.78
C GLU A 32 -28.57 -0.32 41.28
N VAL A 33 -27.67 -1.19 40.82
CA VAL A 33 -27.13 -2.31 41.62
C VAL A 33 -25.61 -2.35 41.43
N ARG A 34 -24.86 -2.38 42.55
CA ARG A 34 -23.39 -2.40 42.60
C ARG A 34 -22.84 -3.79 42.96
N LYS A 35 -21.79 -4.19 42.20
CA LYS A 35 -20.50 -4.86 42.56
C LYS A 35 -20.49 -6.37 42.93
N PRO A 36 -19.38 -7.11 42.72
CA PRO A 36 -17.92 -6.76 42.79
C PRO A 36 -17.16 -6.91 41.44
N LYS A 37 -16.11 -6.16 41.08
CA LYS A 37 -14.76 -5.87 41.62
C LYS A 37 -13.82 -7.10 41.65
N ASP A 38 -13.13 -7.33 40.53
CA ASP A 38 -11.74 -7.77 40.39
C ASP A 38 -11.30 -7.40 38.94
N SER A 39 -10.47 -6.38 38.72
CA SER A 39 -9.01 -6.34 38.92
C SER A 39 -8.26 -7.31 38.00
N VAL A 40 -7.98 -6.90 36.75
CA VAL A 40 -6.61 -6.66 36.23
C VAL A 40 -6.72 -5.64 35.08
N LYS A 41 -6.33 -4.39 35.34
CA LYS A 41 -5.94 -3.46 34.28
C LYS A 41 -4.54 -3.88 33.83
N SER A 42 -4.43 -4.61 32.72
CA SER A 42 -3.16 -4.68 32.00
C SER A 42 -3.01 -3.35 31.26
N ILE A 43 -2.46 -2.36 31.96
CA ILE A 43 -1.84 -1.22 31.28
C ILE A 43 -0.63 -1.84 30.59
N ILE A 44 -0.78 -2.19 29.32
CA ILE A 44 0.37 -2.36 28.44
C ILE A 44 0.96 -0.95 28.39
N VAL A 45 2.02 -0.77 29.16
CA VAL A 45 2.94 0.34 28.93
C VAL A 45 3.53 0.03 27.57
N GLU A 46 2.95 0.59 26.52
CA GLU A 46 3.68 0.83 25.29
C GLU A 46 4.89 1.66 25.71
N GLU A 47 6.03 0.98 25.90
CA GLU A 47 7.32 1.63 25.83
C GLU A 47 7.31 2.38 24.51
N SER A 48 7.13 3.70 24.58
CA SER A 48 7.24 4.57 23.42
C SER A 48 8.69 4.46 22.96
N LYS A 49 8.97 3.50 22.08
CA LYS A 49 10.20 3.48 21.28
C LYS A 49 10.26 4.88 20.69
N LYS A 50 11.25 5.66 21.13
CA LYS A 50 11.49 7.03 20.65
C LYS A 50 11.37 6.99 19.13
N GLU A 51 10.33 7.61 18.60
CA GLU A 51 10.00 7.53 17.18
C GLU A 51 11.16 8.14 16.40
N LEU A 52 12.01 7.29 15.82
CA LEU A 52 13.17 7.73 15.06
C LEU A 52 12.64 8.52 13.86
N GLN A 53 12.86 9.83 13.88
CA GLN A 53 12.46 10.67 12.77
C GLN A 53 13.52 10.61 11.68
N TYR A 54 13.08 10.34 10.46
CA TYR A 54 13.94 10.34 9.29
C TYR A 54 13.62 11.55 8.41
N SER A 55 14.62 12.06 7.71
CA SER A 55 14.45 12.98 6.60
C SER A 55 15.31 12.56 5.41
N ILE A 56 15.09 13.19 4.26
CA ILE A 56 15.90 12.97 3.07
C ILE A 56 16.55 14.27 2.59
N GLU A 57 17.74 14.14 2.02
CA GLU A 57 18.33 15.10 1.10
C GLU A 57 18.18 14.56 -0.32
N VAL A 58 17.81 15.43 -1.26
CA VAL A 58 17.68 15.05 -2.67
C VAL A 58 18.56 15.96 -3.51
N GLU A 59 19.43 15.34 -4.29
CA GLU A 59 20.34 15.98 -5.23
C GLU A 59 20.01 15.49 -6.65
N LYS A 60 19.75 16.42 -7.57
CA LYS A 60 19.64 16.09 -8.98
C LYS A 60 21.07 15.98 -9.55
N ILE A 61 21.38 14.83 -10.13
CA ILE A 61 22.70 14.55 -10.72
C ILE A 61 22.56 14.37 -12.24
N ASP A 62 23.70 14.32 -12.93
CA ASP A 62 23.73 13.99 -14.36
C ASP A 62 23.84 12.47 -14.60
N SER A 63 23.71 12.08 -15.87
CA SER A 63 23.76 10.67 -16.26
C SER A 63 25.15 10.04 -16.10
N LEU A 64 26.23 10.81 -16.24
CA LEU A 64 27.60 10.30 -16.11
C LEU A 64 27.91 9.97 -14.66
N GLU A 65 27.52 10.85 -13.73
CA GLU A 65 27.64 10.59 -12.30
C GLU A 65 26.80 9.38 -11.87
N TYR A 66 25.53 9.30 -12.32
CA TYR A 66 24.68 8.14 -12.04
C TYR A 66 25.32 6.83 -12.53
N LEU A 67 25.80 6.80 -13.78
CA LEU A 67 26.44 5.62 -14.36
C LEU A 67 27.74 5.25 -13.64
N HIS A 68 28.55 6.23 -13.23
CA HIS A 68 29.76 6.00 -12.45
C HIS A 68 29.44 5.23 -11.16
N PHE A 69 28.42 5.68 -10.42
CA PHE A 69 27.99 5.00 -9.19
C PHE A 69 27.29 3.67 -9.46
N ALA A 70 26.52 3.55 -10.54
CA ALA A 70 25.85 2.29 -10.90
C ALA A 70 26.86 1.18 -11.19
N VAL A 71 27.91 1.48 -11.96
CA VAL A 71 28.99 0.52 -12.25
C VAL A 71 29.78 0.16 -10.99
N LYS A 72 30.11 1.17 -10.17
CA LYS A 72 30.86 0.97 -8.92
C LYS A 72 30.09 0.12 -7.90
N ASN A 73 28.78 0.29 -7.82
CA ASN A 73 27.90 -0.37 -6.86
C ASN A 73 27.03 -1.44 -7.53
N ASN A 74 27.57 -2.12 -8.55
CA ASN A 74 26.90 -3.25 -9.19
C ASN A 74 26.83 -4.43 -8.23
N ILE A 75 25.92 -4.32 -7.26
CA ILE A 75 25.70 -5.27 -6.17
C ILE A 75 24.61 -6.23 -6.63
N ASN A 76 24.81 -7.52 -6.34
CA ASN A 76 23.77 -8.53 -6.50
C ASN A 76 22.54 -8.11 -5.69
N LYS A 77 21.49 -7.67 -6.39
CA LYS A 77 20.22 -7.32 -5.77
C LYS A 77 19.67 -8.57 -5.08
N LYS A 78 19.49 -8.51 -3.76
CA LYS A 78 18.80 -9.57 -3.01
C LYS A 78 17.44 -9.77 -3.65
N LYS A 79 17.17 -10.98 -4.12
CA LYS A 79 15.86 -11.39 -4.62
C LYS A 79 15.10 -12.08 -3.50
N ILE A 80 13.81 -11.79 -3.41
CA ILE A 80 12.87 -12.49 -2.53
C ILE A 80 12.16 -13.58 -3.34
N THR A 81 11.73 -14.65 -2.68
CA THR A 81 11.02 -15.72 -3.36
C THR A 81 9.60 -15.25 -3.67
N LYS A 82 9.20 -15.41 -4.93
CA LYS A 82 7.85 -15.11 -5.41
C LYS A 82 7.19 -16.41 -5.83
N ILE A 83 6.07 -16.76 -5.20
CA ILE A 83 5.26 -17.93 -5.55
C ILE A 83 4.03 -17.44 -6.29
N THR A 84 4.01 -17.64 -7.62
CA THR A 84 2.86 -17.35 -8.49
C THR A 84 2.00 -18.59 -8.77
N ASP A 85 2.51 -19.79 -8.49
CA ASP A 85 1.72 -21.02 -8.57
C ASP A 85 0.66 -21.02 -7.46
N PHE A 86 -0.60 -20.90 -7.87
CA PHE A 86 -1.72 -20.82 -6.93
C PHE A 86 -1.84 -22.06 -6.05
N ASN A 87 -1.63 -23.26 -6.59
CA ASN A 87 -1.76 -24.50 -5.81
C ASN A 87 -0.69 -24.59 -4.71
N GLN A 88 0.53 -24.17 -5.04
CA GLN A 88 1.62 -24.06 -4.07
C GLN A 88 1.31 -23.00 -3.02
N ALA A 89 0.88 -21.80 -3.42
CA ALA A 89 0.52 -20.72 -2.51
C ALA A 89 -0.63 -21.14 -1.58
N LYS A 90 -1.72 -21.69 -2.13
CA LYS A 90 -2.88 -22.20 -1.38
C LYS A 90 -2.49 -23.24 -0.33
N LYS A 91 -1.57 -24.15 -0.66
CA LYS A 91 -1.06 -25.15 0.29
C LYS A 91 -0.31 -24.49 1.46
N LEU A 92 0.53 -23.51 1.18
CA LEU A 92 1.29 -22.76 2.19
C LEU A 92 0.39 -21.85 3.03
N LEU A 93 -0.68 -21.32 2.43
CA LEU A 93 -1.61 -20.38 3.02
C LEU A 93 -2.83 -21.05 3.67
N LYS A 94 -2.81 -22.37 3.82
CA LYS A 94 -3.91 -23.14 4.40
C LYS A 94 -4.23 -22.67 5.82
N GLY A 95 -5.49 -22.30 6.04
CA GLY A 95 -5.98 -21.80 7.34
C GLY A 95 -5.64 -20.33 7.60
N ILE A 96 -5.00 -19.65 6.65
CA ILE A 96 -4.70 -18.22 6.70
C ILE A 96 -5.56 -17.49 5.68
N ILE A 97 -5.64 -17.99 4.46
CA ILE A 97 -6.43 -17.39 3.39
C ILE A 97 -7.54 -18.34 2.95
N GLU A 98 -8.75 -17.81 2.86
CA GLU A 98 -9.86 -18.44 2.16
C GLU A 98 -9.98 -17.81 0.77
N PHE A 99 -9.85 -18.65 -0.26
CA PHE A 99 -10.01 -18.23 -1.66
C PHE A 99 -11.41 -18.58 -2.16
N ASP A 100 -11.97 -17.72 -3.00
CA ASP A 100 -13.09 -18.05 -3.87
C ASP A 100 -12.53 -18.58 -5.20
N GLU A 101 -12.86 -19.84 -5.50
CA GLU A 101 -12.38 -20.58 -6.66
C GLU A 101 -13.48 -20.74 -7.71
N ASN A 102 -14.49 -19.86 -7.72
CA ASN A 102 -15.51 -19.86 -8.76
C ASN A 102 -14.84 -19.75 -10.15
N PRO A 103 -15.04 -20.73 -11.04
CA PRO A 103 -14.42 -20.78 -12.36
C PRO A 103 -14.79 -19.60 -13.28
N ASP A 104 -15.81 -18.81 -12.93
CA ASP A 104 -16.23 -17.63 -13.70
C ASP A 104 -15.22 -16.46 -13.64
N TYR A 105 -14.20 -16.51 -12.77
CA TYR A 105 -13.24 -15.41 -12.54
C TYR A 105 -11.90 -15.55 -13.28
N ASP A 106 -11.91 -16.06 -14.52
CA ASP A 106 -10.79 -15.97 -15.50
C ASP A 106 -9.38 -16.27 -14.93
N ASN A 107 -9.22 -17.44 -14.31
CA ASN A 107 -7.94 -18.05 -13.87
C ASN A 107 -7.23 -17.47 -12.64
N HIS A 108 -7.74 -16.41 -11.99
CA HIS A 108 -7.16 -15.88 -10.76
C HIS A 108 -8.14 -15.98 -9.59
N PRO A 109 -7.94 -16.92 -8.66
CA PRO A 109 -8.80 -17.09 -7.49
C PRO A 109 -8.87 -15.82 -6.65
N LEU A 110 -10.07 -15.47 -6.21
CA LEU A 110 -10.29 -14.24 -5.45
C LEU A 110 -10.01 -14.49 -3.97
N VAL A 111 -9.48 -13.49 -3.27
CA VAL A 111 -9.39 -13.53 -1.81
C VAL A 111 -10.76 -13.24 -1.22
N LYS A 112 -11.28 -14.18 -0.43
CA LYS A 112 -12.57 -14.04 0.26
C LYS A 112 -12.40 -13.59 1.71
N LYS A 113 -11.45 -14.22 2.41
CA LYS A 113 -11.16 -13.96 3.82
C LYS A 113 -9.69 -14.18 4.13
N ILE A 114 -9.17 -13.38 5.05
CA ILE A 114 -7.82 -13.51 5.60
C ILE A 114 -7.92 -13.60 7.12
N HIS A 115 -7.29 -14.62 7.68
CA HIS A 115 -7.01 -14.78 9.10
C HIS A 115 -5.53 -14.45 9.33
N PHE A 116 -5.25 -13.19 9.65
CA PHE A 116 -3.89 -12.73 9.91
C PHE A 116 -3.29 -13.46 11.10
N ARG A 117 -1.97 -13.62 11.11
CA ARG A 117 -1.26 -14.35 12.18
C ARG A 117 -1.33 -13.63 13.53
N ASN A 118 -1.54 -12.32 13.52
CA ASN A 118 -1.79 -11.55 14.74
C ASN A 118 -3.24 -11.66 15.25
N GLY A 119 -4.08 -12.49 14.64
CA GLY A 119 -5.47 -12.71 15.02
C GLY A 119 -6.47 -11.70 14.47
N LYS A 120 -6.03 -10.70 13.69
CA LYS A 120 -6.96 -9.87 12.91
C LYS A 120 -7.61 -10.68 11.80
N GLU A 121 -8.77 -10.24 11.36
CA GLU A 121 -9.44 -10.79 10.18
C GLU A 121 -9.70 -9.70 9.16
N TYR A 122 -9.59 -10.05 7.89
CA TYR A 122 -10.13 -9.29 6.77
C TYR A 122 -11.13 -10.18 6.04
N GLY A 123 -12.22 -9.60 5.56
CA GLY A 123 -13.17 -10.29 4.71
C GLY A 123 -13.93 -9.26 3.88
N ASN A 124 -14.24 -9.60 2.63
CA ASN A 124 -14.92 -8.69 1.73
C ASN A 124 -16.30 -8.34 2.31
N THR A 125 -16.54 -7.06 2.54
CA THR A 125 -17.82 -6.58 3.09
C THR A 125 -18.87 -6.36 2.02
N ASN A 126 -18.48 -6.27 0.75
CA ASN A 126 -19.36 -6.10 -0.41
C ASN A 126 -19.00 -7.06 -1.54
N GLU A 127 -19.98 -7.34 -2.40
CA GLU A 127 -19.86 -8.15 -3.62
C GLU A 127 -19.00 -7.51 -4.73
N TYR A 128 -18.31 -6.41 -4.45
CA TYR A 128 -17.46 -5.71 -5.42
C TYR A 128 -16.02 -5.52 -4.91
N ASP A 129 -15.74 -5.87 -3.66
CA ASP A 129 -14.42 -5.75 -3.04
C ASP A 129 -13.61 -7.03 -3.27
N TYR A 130 -13.45 -7.43 -4.53
CA TYR A 130 -12.70 -8.64 -4.87
C TYR A 130 -11.28 -8.32 -5.28
N TYR A 131 -10.34 -9.03 -4.65
CA TYR A 131 -8.93 -8.96 -4.98
C TYR A 131 -8.46 -10.30 -5.53
N SER A 132 -7.93 -10.29 -6.74
CA SER A 132 -7.48 -11.49 -7.45
C SER A 132 -6.07 -11.86 -7.00
N PHE A 133 -5.82 -13.14 -6.70
CA PHE A 133 -4.49 -13.62 -6.32
C PHE A 133 -3.46 -13.40 -7.45
N ILE A 134 -2.32 -12.79 -7.09
CA ILE A 134 -1.16 -12.61 -7.99
C ILE A 134 0.03 -13.42 -7.51
N ALA A 135 0.44 -13.27 -6.24
CA ALA A 135 1.60 -13.96 -5.71
C ALA A 135 1.60 -14.04 -4.18
N TYR A 136 2.38 -14.98 -3.65
CA TYR A 136 2.76 -15.03 -2.24
C TYR A 136 4.29 -14.89 -2.11
N TYR A 137 4.72 -14.06 -1.16
CA TYR A 137 6.13 -13.81 -0.84
C TYR A 137 6.45 -14.36 0.56
N PRO A 138 6.97 -15.59 0.69
CA PRO A 138 7.06 -16.27 1.98
C PRO A 138 8.01 -15.61 2.98
N GLU A 139 9.13 -15.04 2.54
CA GLU A 139 10.10 -14.42 3.45
C GLU A 139 9.55 -13.17 4.12
N GLU A 140 8.77 -12.39 3.36
CA GLU A 140 8.11 -11.19 3.85
C GLU A 140 6.73 -11.51 4.45
N ASP A 141 6.22 -12.72 4.21
CA ASP A 141 4.86 -13.19 4.52
C ASP A 141 3.80 -12.21 4.00
N ILE A 142 3.95 -11.82 2.74
CA ILE A 142 3.07 -10.87 2.04
C ILE A 142 2.26 -11.61 0.97
N LEU A 143 0.95 -11.43 0.99
CA LEU A 143 0.07 -11.77 -0.11
C LEU A 143 -0.05 -10.55 -1.04
N LEU A 144 0.17 -10.76 -2.33
CA LEU A 144 -0.05 -9.76 -3.37
C LEU A 144 -1.24 -10.18 -4.23
N CYS A 145 -2.11 -9.22 -4.46
CA CYS A 145 -3.34 -9.32 -5.21
C CYS A 145 -3.46 -8.14 -6.19
N GLU A 146 -4.36 -8.29 -7.14
CA GLU A 146 -4.77 -7.23 -8.05
C GLU A 146 -6.21 -6.81 -7.75
N GLY A 147 -6.44 -5.50 -7.65
CA GLY A 147 -7.77 -4.90 -7.54
C GLY A 147 -8.22 -4.25 -8.85
N GLY A 148 -9.29 -3.45 -8.76
CA GLY A 148 -9.78 -2.67 -9.90
C GLY A 148 -8.70 -1.77 -10.50
N HIS A 149 -8.78 -1.52 -11.81
CA HIS A 149 -7.77 -0.74 -12.55
C HIS A 149 -6.33 -1.26 -12.40
N THR A 150 -6.14 -2.57 -12.27
CA THR A 150 -4.81 -3.19 -12.05
C THR A 150 -4.08 -2.66 -10.81
N THR A 151 -4.84 -2.17 -9.82
CA THR A 151 -4.28 -1.64 -8.58
C THR A 151 -3.56 -2.74 -7.81
N ASP A 152 -2.37 -2.44 -7.30
CA ASP A 152 -1.67 -3.32 -6.39
C ASP A 152 -2.39 -3.38 -5.05
N ILE A 153 -2.79 -4.58 -4.64
CA ILE A 153 -3.37 -4.83 -3.33
C ILE A 153 -2.46 -5.79 -2.58
N SER A 154 -1.98 -5.41 -1.39
CA SER A 154 -1.10 -6.29 -0.62
C SER A 154 -1.45 -6.36 0.85
N PHE A 155 -1.21 -7.53 1.43
CA PHE A 155 -1.49 -7.84 2.82
C PHE A 155 -0.27 -8.44 3.47
N ASN A 156 0.27 -7.79 4.50
CA ASN A 156 1.28 -8.39 5.38
C ASN A 156 0.57 -9.33 6.36
N LEU A 157 0.76 -10.63 6.16
CA LEU A 157 0.03 -11.66 6.87
C LEU A 157 0.46 -11.78 8.34
N LYS A 158 1.64 -11.25 8.72
CA LYS A 158 2.13 -11.22 10.10
C LYS A 158 1.37 -10.22 10.95
N ASN A 159 1.21 -8.99 10.45
CA ASN A 159 0.80 -7.83 11.24
C ASN A 159 -0.51 -7.17 10.77
N GLY A 160 -1.08 -7.64 9.66
CA GLY A 160 -2.34 -7.12 9.13
C GLY A 160 -2.26 -5.72 8.54
N LYS A 161 -1.05 -5.28 8.15
CA LYS A 161 -0.87 -4.04 7.39
C LYS A 161 -1.20 -4.26 5.92
N GLU A 162 -1.81 -3.25 5.31
CA GLU A 162 -2.27 -3.29 3.92
C GLU A 162 -1.34 -2.49 3.00
N THR A 163 -1.73 -2.34 1.73
CA THR A 163 -0.93 -1.79 0.63
C THR A 163 -0.12 -0.55 0.98
N GLU A 164 -0.74 0.45 1.63
CA GLU A 164 -0.09 1.74 1.92
C GLU A 164 1.13 1.62 2.85
N GLU A 165 1.18 0.58 3.68
CA GLU A 165 2.33 0.32 4.55
C GLU A 165 3.18 -0.86 4.07
N THR A 166 2.55 -1.85 3.43
CA THR A 166 3.17 -3.11 3.01
C THR A 166 3.88 -2.97 1.66
N GLY A 167 3.23 -2.34 0.69
CA GLY A 167 3.69 -2.17 -0.70
C GLY A 167 3.60 -3.45 -1.52
N ASN A 168 3.96 -3.35 -2.80
CA ASN A 168 4.12 -4.47 -3.71
C ASN A 168 5.58 -4.96 -3.67
N PRO A 169 5.83 -6.21 -3.24
CA PRO A 169 7.19 -6.73 -3.13
C PRO A 169 8.00 -6.77 -4.45
N ASP A 170 7.37 -6.66 -5.62
CA ASP A 170 8.08 -6.49 -6.90
C ASP A 170 8.86 -5.16 -6.99
N TYR A 171 8.47 -4.15 -6.22
CA TYR A 171 9.14 -2.84 -6.15
C TYR A 171 10.30 -2.84 -5.15
N ILE A 172 10.51 -3.92 -4.40
CA ILE A 172 11.51 -3.94 -3.34
C ILE A 172 12.93 -3.82 -3.90
N ASN A 173 13.66 -2.81 -3.41
CA ASN A 173 15.09 -2.67 -3.61
C ASN A 173 15.81 -2.48 -2.28
N PHE A 174 16.55 -3.51 -1.84
CA PHE A 174 17.28 -3.50 -0.57
C PHE A 174 18.58 -2.69 -0.66
N SER A 175 18.85 -1.94 0.40
CA SER A 175 20.20 -1.46 0.72
C SER A 175 21.18 -2.61 0.99
N PRO A 176 22.51 -2.39 0.92
CA PRO A 176 23.51 -3.46 1.02
C PRO A 176 23.41 -4.32 2.29
N SER A 177 23.20 -3.73 3.46
CA SER A 177 22.98 -4.50 4.70
C SER A 177 21.53 -4.93 4.92
N GLY A 178 20.61 -4.41 4.10
CA GLY A 178 19.17 -4.55 4.29
C GLY A 178 18.61 -3.63 5.38
N LYS A 179 19.37 -2.65 5.90
CA LYS A 179 18.89 -1.67 6.89
C LYS A 179 17.66 -0.90 6.40
N PHE A 180 17.69 -0.47 5.14
CA PHE A 180 16.57 0.15 4.45
C PHE A 180 16.21 -0.62 3.17
N ARG A 181 14.99 -0.41 2.68
CA ARG A 181 14.58 -0.80 1.34
C ARG A 181 13.64 0.25 0.73
N LEU A 182 13.77 0.47 -0.56
CA LEU A 182 12.73 1.11 -1.37
C LEU A 182 11.61 0.10 -1.59
N ASN A 183 10.38 0.57 -1.57
CA ASN A 183 9.19 -0.18 -1.96
C ASN A 183 8.17 0.81 -2.56
N GLY A 184 7.08 0.30 -3.11
CA GLY A 184 6.02 1.12 -3.69
C GLY A 184 4.81 0.27 -4.03
N HIS A 185 3.79 0.90 -4.61
CA HIS A 185 2.60 0.21 -5.13
C HIS A 185 1.97 1.05 -6.23
N PHE A 186 1.34 0.39 -7.19
CA PHE A 186 0.57 1.07 -8.23
C PHE A 186 -0.89 1.27 -7.77
N GLY A 187 -1.33 2.52 -7.68
CA GLY A 187 -2.67 2.90 -7.20
C GLY A 187 -3.79 2.78 -8.24
N GLY A 188 -3.51 2.22 -9.42
CA GLY A 188 -4.50 1.99 -10.47
C GLY A 188 -4.64 3.08 -11.53
N GLN A 189 -4.02 4.25 -11.34
CA GLN A 189 -4.02 5.32 -12.35
C GLN A 189 -2.68 6.05 -12.38
N GLU A 190 -2.05 6.05 -13.55
CA GLU A 190 -0.88 6.85 -13.99
C GLU A 190 0.40 6.74 -13.14
N CYS A 191 0.32 6.93 -11.82
CA CYS A 191 1.47 6.99 -10.92
C CYS A 191 1.46 5.85 -9.90
N SER A 192 2.65 5.44 -9.52
CA SER A 192 2.85 4.58 -8.36
C SER A 192 3.21 5.44 -7.15
N SER A 193 2.85 4.98 -5.95
CA SER A 193 3.40 5.54 -4.71
C SER A 193 4.71 4.86 -4.37
N TYR A 194 5.65 5.61 -3.81
CA TYR A 194 6.97 5.11 -3.41
C TYR A 194 7.30 5.51 -1.98
N PHE A 195 7.90 4.60 -1.23
CA PHE A 195 8.30 4.87 0.15
C PHE A 195 9.51 4.05 0.56
N ILE A 196 10.22 4.54 1.59
CA ILE A 196 11.33 3.84 2.21
C ILE A 196 10.83 3.14 3.48
N GLN A 197 11.17 1.86 3.59
CA GLN A 197 10.96 1.08 4.80
C GLN A 197 12.32 0.83 5.48
N LYS A 198 12.35 0.96 6.81
CA LYS A 198 13.49 0.59 7.65
C LYS A 198 13.26 -0.77 8.29
N LYS A 199 14.29 -1.59 8.36
CA LYS A 199 14.27 -2.81 9.18
C LYS A 199 14.30 -2.45 10.67
N ILE A 200 13.24 -2.79 11.38
CA ILE A 200 13.10 -2.66 12.83
C ILE A 200 12.78 -4.05 13.36
N ASP A 201 13.67 -4.60 14.17
CA ASP A 201 13.63 -6.00 14.59
C ASP A 201 13.59 -6.92 13.34
N ASP A 202 12.57 -7.77 13.19
CA ASP A 202 12.41 -8.68 12.05
C ASP A 202 11.45 -8.17 10.96
N ASP A 203 10.94 -6.94 11.09
CA ASP A 203 9.98 -6.35 10.14
C ASP A 203 10.51 -5.09 9.47
N TYR A 204 10.02 -4.84 8.26
CA TYR A 204 10.23 -3.58 7.55
C TYR A 204 9.06 -2.64 7.80
N VAL A 205 9.34 -1.51 8.41
CA VAL A 205 8.35 -0.49 8.76
C VAL A 205 8.54 0.72 7.85
N LYS A 206 7.46 1.21 7.25
CA LYS A 206 7.46 2.45 6.45
C LYS A 206 7.89 3.63 7.34
N THR A 207 8.95 4.31 6.94
CA THR A 207 9.52 5.44 7.69
C THR A 207 9.51 6.74 6.91
N ILE A 208 9.47 6.68 5.58
CA ILE A 208 9.50 7.87 4.71
C ILE A 208 8.52 7.63 3.55
N GLN A 209 7.53 8.50 3.38
CA GLN A 209 6.75 8.61 2.14
C GLN A 209 7.62 9.33 1.12
N LEU A 210 8.26 8.57 0.20
CA LEU A 210 9.38 9.07 -0.60
C LEU A 210 8.91 10.07 -1.64
N ASP A 211 7.90 9.72 -2.42
CA ASP A 211 7.24 10.60 -3.40
C ASP A 211 6.83 11.96 -2.80
N ASP A 212 6.16 11.97 -1.66
CA ASP A 212 5.71 13.21 -0.99
C ASP A 212 6.90 14.08 -0.56
N GLU A 213 7.86 13.51 0.16
CA GLU A 213 9.03 14.26 0.64
C GLU A 213 9.92 14.72 -0.53
N PHE A 214 10.05 13.88 -1.56
CA PHE A 214 10.78 14.18 -2.77
C PHE A 214 10.15 15.36 -3.52
N GLU A 215 8.83 15.37 -3.71
CA GLU A 215 8.13 16.46 -4.38
C GLU A 215 8.22 17.76 -3.59
N LYS A 216 8.07 17.71 -2.25
CA LYS A 216 8.22 18.88 -1.38
C LYS A 216 9.57 19.57 -1.60
N LEU A 217 10.65 18.78 -1.67
CA LEU A 217 12.04 19.25 -1.79
C LEU A 217 12.40 19.69 -3.21
N THR A 218 11.95 18.96 -4.23
CA THR A 218 12.44 19.13 -5.62
C THR A 218 11.46 19.81 -6.56
N LYS A 219 10.17 19.88 -6.18
CA LYS A 219 9.04 20.26 -7.06
C LYS A 219 8.89 19.34 -8.27
N VAL A 220 9.47 18.14 -8.23
CA VAL A 220 9.31 17.10 -9.23
C VAL A 220 8.40 16.02 -8.65
N TRP A 221 7.32 15.71 -9.35
CA TRP A 221 6.43 14.62 -8.98
C TRP A 221 7.07 13.27 -9.34
N LEU A 222 7.30 12.42 -8.35
CA LEU A 222 7.95 11.11 -8.51
C LEU A 222 6.94 10.04 -8.91
N CYS A 223 6.33 10.19 -10.08
CA CYS A 223 5.24 9.34 -10.57
C CYS A 223 5.68 7.91 -10.91
N ILE A 224 6.84 7.76 -11.57
CA ILE A 224 7.42 6.47 -11.94
C ILE A 224 8.92 6.49 -11.67
N VAL A 225 9.34 5.59 -10.78
CA VAL A 225 10.75 5.27 -10.58
C VAL A 225 11.14 4.23 -11.63
N GLY A 226 12.12 4.58 -12.47
CA GLY A 226 12.71 3.66 -13.43
C GLY A 226 13.73 2.74 -12.75
N GLU A 227 15.01 2.95 -13.04
CA GLU A 227 16.08 2.22 -12.39
C GLU A 227 16.41 2.82 -11.02
N SER A 228 16.78 1.95 -10.09
CA SER A 228 17.28 2.35 -8.77
C SER A 228 18.34 1.37 -8.25
N PHE A 229 19.25 1.89 -7.42
CA PHE A 229 20.26 1.13 -6.69
C PHE A 229 20.75 1.90 -5.47
N TRP A 230 21.24 1.17 -4.46
CA TRP A 230 21.87 1.75 -3.28
C TRP A 230 23.39 1.77 -3.43
N ALA A 231 24.03 2.89 -3.12
CA ALA A 231 25.49 2.97 -3.04
C ALA A 231 26.01 2.54 -1.66
N ASP A 232 25.21 2.76 -0.63
CA ASP A 232 25.43 2.36 0.75
C ASP A 232 24.07 2.25 1.45
N ASP A 233 24.04 2.03 2.76
CA ASP A 233 22.78 1.86 3.49
C ASP A 233 21.90 3.11 3.54
N ASN A 234 22.45 4.28 3.29
CA ASN A 234 21.76 5.56 3.45
C ASN A 234 21.63 6.34 2.14
N THR A 235 22.22 5.88 1.04
CA THR A 235 22.25 6.59 -0.24
C THR A 235 21.64 5.76 -1.36
N LEU A 236 20.45 6.17 -1.79
CA LEU A 236 19.69 5.61 -2.91
C LEU A 236 19.89 6.48 -4.15
N PHE A 237 20.23 5.86 -5.28
CA PHE A 237 20.21 6.47 -6.59
C PHE A 237 18.98 5.98 -7.34
N LEU A 238 18.28 6.89 -8.02
CA LEU A 238 17.09 6.55 -8.80
C LEU A 238 16.95 7.41 -10.05
N THR A 239 16.23 6.88 -11.04
CA THR A 239 15.78 7.65 -12.20
C THR A 239 14.29 7.91 -12.11
N GLU A 240 13.86 9.12 -12.41
CA GLU A 240 12.45 9.42 -12.72
C GLU A 240 12.21 9.18 -14.21
N SER A 241 11.18 8.41 -14.54
CA SER A 241 10.82 8.02 -15.91
C SER A 241 9.42 8.51 -16.26
N SER A 242 9.29 9.62 -16.99
CA SER A 242 7.98 9.98 -17.54
C SER A 242 7.55 8.98 -18.62
N GLU A 243 6.30 8.53 -18.62
CA GLU A 243 5.73 7.60 -19.64
C GLU A 243 5.84 8.09 -21.09
N PHE A 244 6.16 9.37 -21.31
CA PHE A 244 6.15 10.01 -22.63
C PHE A 244 7.51 10.10 -23.33
N GLY A 245 8.45 9.19 -23.02
CA GLY A 245 9.75 9.13 -23.72
C GLY A 245 10.64 10.37 -23.54
N LYS A 246 10.39 11.20 -22.52
CA LYS A 246 11.27 12.32 -22.17
C LYS A 246 12.49 11.84 -21.38
N ALA A 247 13.50 12.72 -21.34
CA ALA A 247 14.77 12.48 -20.67
C ALA A 247 14.59 11.98 -19.24
N LYS A 248 15.20 10.84 -18.93
CA LYS A 248 15.37 10.33 -17.56
C LYS A 248 16.06 11.42 -16.73
N LYS A 249 15.44 11.81 -15.62
CA LYS A 249 16.13 12.63 -14.60
C LYS A 249 16.78 11.69 -13.59
N TYR A 250 17.99 12.02 -13.16
CA TYR A 250 18.78 11.21 -12.25
C TYR A 250 18.84 11.92 -10.90
N PHE A 251 18.64 11.15 -9.83
CA PHE A 251 18.62 11.68 -8.48
C PHE A 251 19.43 10.78 -7.55
N LYS A 252 20.04 11.45 -6.57
CA LYS A 252 20.66 10.87 -5.40
C LYS A 252 19.85 11.30 -4.20
N VAL A 253 19.35 10.32 -3.45
CA VAL A 253 18.52 10.48 -2.26
C VAL A 253 19.31 9.96 -1.08
N LYS A 254 19.59 10.82 -0.11
CA LYS A 254 20.33 10.48 1.11
C LYS A 254 19.41 10.53 2.32
N ILE A 255 19.36 9.44 3.08
CA ILE A 255 18.56 9.30 4.31
C ILE A 255 19.35 9.83 5.51
N ILE A 256 18.72 10.71 6.28
CA ILE A 256 19.27 11.33 7.50
C ILE A 256 18.43 10.87 8.70
N GLU A 257 19.11 10.38 9.74
CA GLU A 257 18.48 10.04 11.02
C GLU A 257 18.53 11.25 11.95
N LYS A 258 17.42 11.60 12.61
CA LYS A 258 17.31 12.72 13.55
C LYS A 258 17.33 12.27 15.02
#